data_AF-A0A962ARU2-F1
#
_entry.id   AF-A0A962ARU2-F1
#
_cell.length_a   1.000
_cell.length_b   1.000
_cell.length_c   1.000
_cell.angle_alpha   90.00
_cell.angle_beta   90.00
_cell.angle_gamma   90.00
#
_symmetry.space_group_name_H-M   'P 1'
#
loop_
_entity.id
_entity.type
_entity.pdbx_description
1 polymer ?
#
loop_
_entity_poly.entity_id
_entity_poly.type
_entity_poly.pdbx_seq_one_letter_code
_entity_poly.pdbx_strand_id
1 'polypeptide(L)'
;MVFASGTSVTMMSVMGVMIIFALSYNMLLGETGLLSFGHAVYYGLAGFFAAHAMNLARQQGLPVPLPVIPLVGGVAGLFFGVLFGAVSTRRAGTVFAMITLGLGEL
;
A
#
# COMPACT_ATOMS: atom_id res chain seq x y z
N MET A 1 19.87 21.52 5.52
CA MET A 1 19.03 20.32 5.41
C MET A 1 19.57 19.29 6.40
N VAL A 2 18.85 18.98 7.48
CA VAL A 2 19.37 18.25 8.66
C VAL A 2 19.70 16.77 8.36
N PHE A 3 19.22 16.23 7.24
CA PHE A 3 19.53 14.87 6.77
C PHE A 3 20.10 14.95 5.35
N ALA A 4 21.43 14.85 5.21
CA ALA A 4 22.13 15.03 3.94
C ALA A 4 22.56 13.71 3.27
N SER A 5 22.38 12.55 3.94
CA SER A 5 22.74 11.24 3.38
C SER A 5 21.52 10.54 2.78
N GLY A 6 21.70 9.90 1.61
CA GLY A 6 20.63 9.16 0.93
C GLY A 6 20.06 8.00 1.78
N THR A 7 20.89 7.41 2.63
CA THR A 7 20.46 6.39 3.61
C THR A 7 19.54 6.98 4.68
N SER A 8 19.81 8.17 5.23
CA SER A 8 18.93 8.80 6.22
C SER A 8 17.56 9.14 5.64
N VAL A 9 17.48 9.62 4.39
CA VAL A 9 16.20 9.92 3.72
C VAL A 9 15.39 8.62 3.47
N THR A 10 16.08 7.54 3.09
CA THR A 10 15.45 6.24 2.87
C THR A 10 14.92 5.64 4.18
N MET A 11 15.73 5.67 5.25
CA MET A 11 15.30 5.22 6.58
C MET A 11 14.09 6.02 7.09
N MET A 12 14.10 7.35 6.94
CA MET A 12 12.98 8.19 7.36
C MET A 12 11.70 7.85 6.58
N SER A 13 11.83 7.55 5.28
CA SER A 13 10.70 7.14 4.45
C SER A 13 10.13 5.79 4.90
N VAL A 14 10.99 4.79 5.15
CA VAL A 14 10.56 3.46 5.63
C VAL A 14 9.94 3.55 7.02
N MET A 15 10.51 4.35 7.93
CA MET A 15 9.93 4.61 9.25
C MET A 15 8.53 5.21 9.13
N GLY A 16 8.35 6.22 8.27
CA GLY A 16 7.06 6.84 8.01
C GLY A 16 6.02 5.83 7.51
N VAL A 17 6.39 4.98 6.54
CA VAL A 17 5.51 3.93 6.02
C VAL A 17 5.10 2.94 7.12
N MET A 18 6.05 2.51 7.96
CA MET A 18 5.78 1.58 9.06
C MET A 18 4.89 2.19 10.14
N ILE A 19 5.05 3.48 10.46
CA ILE A 19 4.18 4.21 11.40
C ILE A 19 2.74 4.24 10.87
N ILE A 20 2.56 4.62 9.60
CA ILE A 20 1.23 4.67 8.97
C ILE A 20 0.59 3.28 8.95
N PHE A 21 1.37 2.24 8.62
CA PHE A 21 0.91 0.86 8.64
C PHE A 21 0.45 0.43 10.05
N ALA A 22 1.26 0.69 11.08
CA ALA A 22 0.93 0.36 12.46
C ALA A 22 -0.33 1.08 12.94
N LEU A 23 -0.49 2.38 12.61
CA LEU A 23 -1.68 3.16 12.96
C LEU A 23 -2.93 2.63 12.26
N SER A 24 -2.86 2.33 10.95
CA SER A 24 -3.98 1.72 10.21
C SER A 24 -4.38 0.38 10.81
N TYR A 25 -3.40 -0.44 11.18
CA TYR A 25 -3.64 -1.73 11.82
C TYR A 25 -4.29 -1.57 13.19
N ASN A 26 -3.82 -0.61 13.99
CA ASN A 26 -4.40 -0.31 15.30
C ASN A 26 -5.84 0.20 15.19
N MET A 27 -6.19 1.01 14.18
CA MET A 27 -7.57 1.44 13.98
C MET A 27 -8.51 0.27 13.67
N LEU A 28 -8.05 -0.73 12.91
CA LEU A 28 -8.86 -1.92 12.61
C LEU A 28 -8.89 -2.89 13.80
N LEU A 29 -7.74 -3.28 14.34
CA LEU A 29 -7.68 -4.28 15.39
C LEU A 29 -8.09 -3.72 16.76
N GLY A 30 -7.67 -2.50 17.09
CA GLY A 30 -7.91 -1.87 18.39
C GLY A 30 -9.36 -1.42 18.57
N GLU A 31 -9.96 -0.78 17.57
CA GLU A 31 -11.33 -0.25 17.69
C GLU A 31 -12.42 -1.25 17.24
N THR A 32 -12.12 -2.11 16.25
CA THR A 32 -13.11 -3.04 15.69
C THR A 32 -12.88 -4.52 16.02
N GLY A 33 -11.72 -4.87 16.59
CA GLY A 33 -11.35 -6.26 16.88
C GLY A 33 -11.08 -7.10 15.62
N LEU A 34 -10.96 -6.47 14.45
CA LEU A 34 -10.77 -7.14 13.17
C LEU A 34 -9.29 -7.21 12.79
N LEU A 35 -8.79 -8.42 12.58
CA LEU A 35 -7.45 -8.68 12.07
C LEU A 35 -7.45 -8.60 10.54
N SER A 36 -6.66 -7.69 9.96
CA SER A 36 -6.57 -7.50 8.50
C SER A 36 -5.27 -8.06 7.93
N PHE A 37 -5.36 -9.06 7.05
CA PHE A 37 -4.20 -9.55 6.28
C PHE A 37 -4.11 -8.93 4.87
N GLY A 38 -5.12 -8.16 4.48
CA GLY A 38 -5.28 -7.65 3.11
C GLY A 38 -4.37 -6.47 2.78
N HIS A 39 -3.76 -5.83 3.79
CA HIS A 39 -2.85 -4.70 3.60
C HIS A 39 -1.65 -5.07 2.71
N ALA A 40 -1.19 -6.33 2.78
CA ALA A 40 -0.11 -6.82 1.93
C ALA A 40 -0.48 -6.81 0.44
N VAL A 41 -1.74 -7.16 0.12
CA VAL A 41 -2.26 -7.17 -1.26
C VAL A 41 -2.30 -5.76 -1.83
N TYR A 42 -2.81 -4.78 -1.06
CA TYR A 42 -2.86 -3.38 -1.51
C TYR A 42 -1.47 -2.78 -1.70
N TYR A 43 -0.54 -3.09 -0.79
CA TYR A 43 0.85 -2.66 -0.89
C TYR A 43 1.54 -3.29 -2.11
N GLY A 44 1.31 -4.58 -2.36
CA GLY A 44 1.83 -5.32 -3.52
C GLY A 44 1.30 -4.78 -4.84
N LEU A 45 -0.03 -4.58 -4.96
CA LEU A 45 -0.66 -4.01 -6.16
C LEU A 45 -0.18 -2.59 -6.43
N ALA A 46 -0.12 -1.73 -5.41
CA ALA A 46 0.40 -0.36 -5.54
C ALA A 46 1.85 -0.37 -6.06
N GLY A 47 2.69 -1.26 -5.54
CA GLY A 47 4.06 -1.46 -6.00
C GLY A 47 4.15 -1.96 -7.45
N PHE A 48 3.32 -2.93 -7.83
CA PHE A 48 3.26 -3.46 -9.20
C PHE A 48 2.86 -2.38 -10.21
N PHE A 49 1.81 -1.60 -9.92
CA PHE A 49 1.40 -0.50 -10.80
C PHE A 49 2.45 0.62 -10.86
N ALA A 50 3.13 0.92 -9.75
CA ALA A 50 4.25 1.86 -9.76
C ALA A 50 5.42 1.36 -10.63
N ALA A 51 5.77 0.08 -10.53
CA ALA A 51 6.81 -0.55 -11.35
C ALA A 51 6.44 -0.59 -12.84
N HIS A 52 5.17 -0.89 -13.15
CA HIS A 52 4.67 -0.88 -14.52
C HIS A 52 4.69 0.54 -15.11
N ALA A 53 4.27 1.54 -14.34
CA ALA A 53 4.34 2.95 -14.73
C ALA A 53 5.79 3.43 -14.94
N MET A 54 6.73 3.00 -14.08
CA MET A 54 8.17 3.26 -14.27
C MET A 54 8.67 2.65 -15.59
N ASN A 55 8.29 1.41 -15.90
CA ASN A 55 8.72 0.72 -17.10
C ASN A 55 8.16 1.40 -18.36
N LEU A 56 6.88 1.78 -18.35
CA LEU A 56 6.25 2.49 -19.46
C LEU A 56 6.87 3.88 -19.69
N ALA A 57 7.13 4.64 -18.61
CA ALA A 57 7.81 5.94 -18.69
C ALA A 57 9.21 5.81 -19.30
N ARG A 58 9.96 4.76 -18.93
CA ARG A 58 11.28 4.47 -19.49
C ARG A 58 11.23 4.07 -20.96
N GLN A 59 10.24 3.27 -21.37
CA GLN A 59 10.06 2.84 -22.76
C GLN A 59 9.63 3.98 -23.70
N GLN A 60 8.80 4.89 -23.20
CA GLN A 60 8.27 6.02 -23.98
C GLN A 60 9.22 7.24 -24.01
N GLY A 61 10.35 7.20 -23.27
CA GLY A 61 11.32 8.28 -23.23
C GLY A 61 10.79 9.59 -22.61
N LEU A 62 9.65 9.55 -21.92
CA LEU A 62 9.09 10.74 -21.29
C LEU A 62 9.95 11.14 -20.07
N PRO A 63 10.38 12.40 -19.95
CA PRO A 63 11.03 12.94 -18.75
C PRO A 63 9.98 13.14 -17.65
N VAL A 64 9.37 12.05 -17.17
CA VAL A 64 8.46 12.10 -16.03
C VAL A 64 9.31 12.24 -14.76
N PRO A 65 9.02 13.19 -13.86
CA PRO A 65 9.77 13.30 -12.61
C PRO A 65 9.62 12.00 -11.81
N LEU A 66 10.74 11.40 -11.41
CA LEU A 66 10.78 10.19 -10.57
C LEU A 66 9.86 10.25 -9.32
N PRO A 67 9.67 11.41 -8.65
CA PRO A 67 8.78 11.51 -7.49
C PRO A 67 7.28 11.35 -7.78
N VAL A 68 6.83 11.52 -9.04
CA VAL A 68 5.39 11.42 -9.37
C VAL A 68 4.95 9.99 -9.70
N ILE A 69 5.91 9.07 -9.89
CA ILE A 69 5.61 7.70 -10.27
C ILE A 69 4.97 6.89 -9.11
N PRO A 70 5.41 7.03 -7.85
CA PRO A 70 4.74 6.43 -6.70
C PRO A 70 3.29 6.90 -6.50
N LEU A 71 2.92 8.10 -6.97
CA LEU A 71 1.54 8.59 -6.92
C LEU A 71 0.60 7.76 -7.78
N VAL A 72 1.06 7.30 -8.95
CA VAL A 72 0.28 6.41 -9.82
C VAL A 72 0.02 5.07 -9.11
N GLY A 73 1.04 4.52 -8.44
CA GLY A 73 0.90 3.34 -7.59
C GLY A 73 -0.06 3.58 -6.41
N GLY A 74 0.03 4.74 -5.77
CA GLY A 74 -0.86 5.13 -4.67
C GLY A 74 -2.33 5.26 -5.07
N VAL A 75 -2.60 5.88 -6.22
CA VAL A 75 -3.97 6.00 -6.77
C VAL A 75 -4.52 4.63 -7.18
N ALA A 76 -3.71 3.80 -7.83
CA ALA A 76 -4.10 2.43 -8.16
C ALA A 76 -4.38 1.61 -6.89
N GLY A 77 -3.50 1.69 -5.89
CA GLY A 77 -3.68 1.05 -4.59
C GLY A 77 -4.94 1.51 -3.87
N LEU A 78 -5.26 2.80 -3.92
CA LEU A 78 -6.53 3.34 -3.39
C LEU A 78 -7.74 2.75 -4.11
N PHE A 79 -7.71 2.70 -5.45
CA PHE A 79 -8.81 2.15 -6.24
C PHE A 79 -9.09 0.68 -5.88
N PHE A 80 -8.06 -0.16 -5.85
CA PHE A 80 -8.21 -1.56 -5.45
C PHE A 80 -8.54 -1.71 -3.96
N GLY A 81 -7.99 -0.86 -3.09
CA GLY A 81 -8.31 -0.83 -1.67
C GLY A 81 -9.79 -0.52 -1.40
N VAL A 82 -10.40 0.40 -2.14
CA VAL A 82 -11.84 0.68 -2.06
C VAL A 82 -12.65 -0.51 -2.58
N LEU A 83 -12.25 -1.10 -3.72
CA LEU A 83 -12.95 -2.22 -4.33
C LEU A 83 -12.99 -3.45 -3.41
N PHE A 84 -11.83 -3.89 -2.91
CA PHE A 84 -11.72 -5.03 -2.01
C PHE A 84 -12.22 -4.69 -0.60
N GLY A 85 -11.97 -3.47 -0.13
CA GLY A 85 -12.48 -2.98 1.15
C GLY A 85 -14.00 -3.07 1.21
N ALA A 86 -14.72 -2.60 0.19
CA ALA A 86 -16.18 -2.61 0.11
C ALA A 86 -16.80 -4.03 0.06
N VAL A 87 -16.06 -5.02 -0.43
CA VAL A 87 -16.48 -6.43 -0.41
C VAL A 87 -16.20 -7.04 0.97
N SER A 88 -15.02 -6.77 1.53
CA SER A 88 -14.55 -7.41 2.75
C SER A 88 -15.27 -6.90 4.01
N THR A 89 -15.66 -5.61 4.08
CA THR A 89 -16.41 -5.07 5.24
C THR A 89 -17.82 -5.62 5.41
N ARG A 90 -18.36 -6.39 4.44
CA ARG A 90 -19.71 -6.94 4.50
C ARG A 90 -19.86 -8.08 5.51
N ARG A 91 -18.75 -8.61 6.05
CA ARG A 91 -18.75 -9.69 7.04
C ARG A 91 -17.76 -9.33 8.15
N ALA A 92 -18.24 -9.23 9.39
CA ALA A 92 -17.39 -8.94 10.55
C ALA A 92 -16.81 -10.24 11.15
N GLY A 93 -15.63 -10.13 11.77
CA GLY A 93 -14.99 -11.18 12.55
C GLY A 93 -13.99 -12.03 11.78
N THR A 94 -13.92 -13.32 12.09
CA THR A 94 -12.94 -14.28 11.52
C THR A 94 -13.07 -14.46 10.01
N VAL A 95 -14.27 -14.25 9.45
CA VAL A 95 -14.52 -14.33 8.01
C VAL A 95 -13.78 -13.24 7.23
N PHE A 96 -13.64 -12.02 7.80
CA PHE A 96 -12.85 -10.94 7.21
C PHE A 96 -11.36 -11.30 7.13
N ALA A 97 -10.82 -11.86 8.22
CA ALA A 97 -9.44 -12.33 8.27
C ALA A 97 -9.18 -13.44 7.24
N MET A 98 -10.10 -14.40 7.10
CA MET A 98 -10.00 -15.49 6.13
C MET A 98 -10.09 -15.02 4.67
N ILE A 99 -10.99 -14.08 4.35
CA ILE A 99 -11.12 -13.53 2.99
C ILE A 99 -9.85 -12.76 2.61
N THR A 100 -9.33 -11.95 3.54
CA THR A 100 -8.12 -11.16 3.27
C THR A 100 -6.85 -12.01 3.18
N LEU A 101 -6.77 -13.11 3.93
CA LEU A 101 -5.71 -14.11 3.79
C LEU A 101 -5.81 -14.84 2.45
N GLY A 102 -7.00 -15.32 2.07
CA GLY A 102 -7.22 -15.95 0.77
C GLY A 102 -6.90 -15.05 -0.42
N LEU A 103 -7.08 -13.73 -0.30
CA LEU A 103 -6.63 -12.75 -1.30
C LEU A 103 -5.11 -12.58 -1.34
N GLY A 104 -4.41 -12.78 -0.22
CA GLY A 104 -2.96 -12.67 -0.14
C GLY A 104 -2.20 -13.89 -0.65
N GLU A 105 -2.85 -15.06 -0.67
CA GLU A 105 -2.29 -16.33 -1.17
C GLU A 105 -2.48 -16.52 -2.69
N LEU A 106 -3.22 -15.65 -3.37
CA LEU A 106 -3.43 -15.66 -4.83
C LEU A 106 -2.33 -14.88 -5.56
#